data_AF-A0A521YED0-F1
#
_entry.id   AF-A0A521YED0-F1
#
_cell.length_a   1.000
_cell.length_b   1.000
_cell.length_c   1.000
_cell.angle_alpha   90.00
_cell.angle_beta   90.00
_cell.angle_gamma   90.00
#
_symmetry.space_group_name_H-M   'P 1'
#
loop_
_entity.id
_entity.type
_entity.pdbx_description
1 polymer ?
#
loop_
_entity_poly.entity_id
_entity_poly.type
_entity_poly.pdbx_seq_one_letter_code
_entity_poly.pdbx_strand_id
1 'polypeptide(L)'
;MTDIIIKTTEDIEKMRVAGRLAAEVLEMIEPYVKAGIMTEELDQICHDYIINVQKAIPAPLNYHGYPKSICTSVNHQVCHGIPGPRVLKEGDIVNIDVTVLKDGYHGDTSKIFTIGNPSVLAERLIRVTQECLYLGIKLVKPGVYFGDIGAAIQEHAEKNRFSVVREYCG
;
A
#
# COMPACT_ATOMS: atom_id res chain seq x y z
N MET A 1 -21.67 -15.91 2.54
CA MET A 1 -20.54 -16.18 1.63
C MET A 1 -20.84 -15.43 0.36
N THR A 2 -20.12 -14.33 0.12
CA THR A 2 -20.25 -13.53 -1.09
C THR A 2 -19.49 -14.23 -2.21
N ASP A 3 -20.18 -14.49 -3.31
CA ASP A 3 -19.56 -15.05 -4.51
C ASP A 3 -18.43 -14.15 -5.01
N ILE A 4 -17.34 -14.76 -5.48
CA ILE A 4 -16.25 -14.02 -6.14
C ILE A 4 -16.74 -13.62 -7.53
N ILE A 5 -16.79 -12.32 -7.78
CA ILE A 5 -17.31 -11.77 -9.04
C ILE A 5 -16.30 -11.99 -10.16
N ILE A 6 -16.71 -12.71 -11.20
CA ILE A 6 -15.95 -12.81 -12.46
C ILE A 6 -16.15 -11.51 -13.25
N LYS A 7 -15.07 -10.76 -13.41
CA LYS A 7 -15.08 -9.45 -14.05
C LYS A 7 -15.29 -9.56 -15.57
N THR A 8 -16.10 -8.65 -16.11
CA THR A 8 -16.24 -8.46 -17.55
C THR A 8 -15.03 -7.74 -18.13
N THR A 9 -14.89 -7.71 -19.45
CA THR A 9 -13.83 -6.93 -20.11
C THR A 9 -13.90 -5.44 -19.74
N GLU A 10 -15.11 -4.88 -19.66
CA GLU A 10 -15.30 -3.47 -19.28
C GLU A 10 -14.85 -3.20 -17.83
N ASP A 11 -15.21 -4.09 -16.90
CA ASP A 11 -14.74 -4.01 -15.51
C ASP A 11 -13.21 -4.01 -15.46
N ILE A 12 -12.56 -4.89 -16.23
CA ILE A 12 -11.12 -5.02 -16.25
C ILE A 12 -10.46 -3.74 -16.78
N GLU A 13 -10.99 -3.11 -17.84
CA GLU A 13 -10.43 -1.84 -18.33
C GLU A 13 -10.54 -0.72 -17.29
N LYS A 14 -11.68 -0.61 -16.59
CA LYS A 14 -11.85 0.38 -15.52
C LYS A 14 -10.93 0.11 -14.32
N MET A 15 -10.76 -1.16 -13.94
CA MET A 15 -9.81 -1.57 -12.90
C MET A 15 -8.36 -1.25 -13.28
N ARG A 16 -7.97 -1.40 -14.56
CA ARG A 16 -6.62 -1.00 -15.03
C ARG A 16 -6.39 0.48 -14.87
N VAL A 17 -7.39 1.32 -15.18
CA VAL A 17 -7.30 2.77 -14.97
C VAL A 17 -7.16 3.07 -13.47
N ALA A 18 -8.04 2.55 -12.64
CA ALA A 18 -8.00 2.79 -11.19
C ALA A 18 -6.67 2.34 -10.55
N GLY A 19 -6.20 1.14 -10.89
CA GLY A 19 -4.91 0.61 -10.42
C GLY A 19 -3.71 1.43 -10.86
N ARG A 20 -3.70 1.92 -12.12
CA ARG A 20 -2.66 2.83 -12.60
C ARG A 20 -2.66 4.14 -11.83
N LEU A 21 -3.84 4.74 -11.60
CA LEU A 21 -3.94 5.99 -10.85
C LEU A 21 -3.42 5.84 -9.42
N ALA A 22 -3.73 4.74 -8.73
CA ALA A 22 -3.20 4.48 -7.39
C ALA A 22 -1.66 4.37 -7.38
N ALA A 23 -1.07 3.70 -8.37
CA ALA A 23 0.39 3.62 -8.53
C ALA A 23 1.02 4.99 -8.83
N GLU A 24 0.41 5.81 -9.68
CA GLU A 24 0.88 7.17 -10.01
C GLU A 24 0.95 8.07 -8.77
N VAL A 25 0.07 7.91 -7.78
CA VAL A 25 0.14 8.65 -6.51
C VAL A 25 1.42 8.29 -5.75
N LEU A 26 1.79 7.00 -5.69
CA LEU A 26 3.02 6.55 -5.03
C LEU A 26 4.29 7.03 -5.74
N GLU A 27 4.27 7.12 -7.08
CA GLU A 27 5.37 7.68 -7.86
C GLU A 27 5.48 9.20 -7.65
N MET A 28 4.34 9.90 -7.64
CA MET A 28 4.28 11.35 -7.46
C MET A 28 4.74 11.79 -6.06
N ILE A 29 4.39 11.02 -5.02
CA ILE A 29 4.72 11.40 -3.64
C ILE A 29 6.19 11.15 -3.29
N GLU A 30 6.87 10.25 -3.99
CA GLU A 30 8.26 9.82 -3.72
C GLU A 30 9.24 10.99 -3.43
N PRO A 31 9.34 12.05 -4.24
CA PRO A 31 10.26 13.17 -3.97
C PRO A 31 9.95 13.98 -2.70
N TYR A 32 8.76 13.83 -2.12
CA TYR A 32 8.34 14.50 -0.89
C TYR A 32 8.65 13.67 0.36
N VAL A 33 8.85 12.36 0.23
CA VAL A 33 9.09 11.44 1.35
C VAL A 33 10.54 11.56 1.83
N LYS A 34 10.81 12.59 2.65
CA LYS A 34 12.14 12.93 3.17
C LYS A 34 12.09 13.41 4.62
N ALA A 35 13.26 13.47 5.27
CA ALA A 35 13.35 13.91 6.66
C ALA A 35 12.79 15.34 6.83
N GLY A 36 12.04 15.55 7.91
CA GLY A 36 11.45 16.84 8.27
C GLY A 36 10.01 17.04 7.81
N ILE A 37 9.46 16.21 6.91
CA ILE A 37 8.05 16.30 6.50
C ILE A 37 7.13 15.62 7.53
N MET A 38 5.96 16.21 7.79
CA MET A 38 4.89 15.56 8.56
C MET A 38 4.12 14.57 7.70
N THR A 39 3.61 13.50 8.30
CA THR A 39 2.71 12.58 7.58
C THR A 39 1.42 13.26 7.13
N GLU A 40 0.93 14.27 7.87
CA GLU A 40 -0.18 15.14 7.46
C GLU A 40 0.10 15.87 6.13
N GLU A 41 1.33 16.35 5.92
CA GLU A 41 1.68 17.04 4.68
C GLU A 41 1.70 16.07 3.49
N LEU A 42 2.15 14.83 3.71
CA LEU A 42 2.08 13.77 2.70
C LEU A 42 0.63 13.45 2.32
N ASP A 43 -0.28 13.35 3.31
CA ASP A 43 -1.71 13.15 3.08
C ASP A 43 -2.31 14.27 2.23
N GLN A 44 -2.02 15.52 2.56
CA GLN A 44 -2.53 16.67 1.82
C GLN A 44 -2.05 16.69 0.36
N ILE A 45 -0.77 16.40 0.12
CA ILE A 45 -0.20 16.33 -1.24
C ILE A 45 -0.89 15.23 -2.05
N CYS A 46 -1.05 14.03 -1.47
CA CYS A 46 -1.75 12.93 -2.12
C CYS A 46 -3.23 13.26 -2.38
N HIS A 47 -3.93 13.83 -1.40
CA HIS A 47 -5.32 14.25 -1.51
C HIS A 47 -5.53 15.22 -2.67
N ASP A 48 -4.71 16.27 -2.72
CA ASP A 48 -4.80 17.30 -3.76
C ASP A 48 -4.48 16.72 -5.13
N TYR A 49 -3.50 15.81 -5.24
CA TYR A 49 -3.19 15.15 -6.50
C TYR A 49 -4.35 14.28 -7.00
N ILE A 50 -4.92 13.44 -6.14
CA ILE A 50 -6.03 12.54 -6.47
C ILE A 50 -7.25 13.36 -6.96
N ILE A 51 -7.61 14.43 -6.26
CA ILE A 51 -8.80 15.23 -6.58
C ILE A 51 -8.53 16.17 -7.75
N ASN A 52 -7.45 16.95 -7.70
CA ASN A 52 -7.25 18.05 -8.62
C ASN A 52 -6.61 17.61 -9.94
N VAL A 53 -5.76 16.58 -9.93
CA VAL A 53 -5.07 16.08 -11.12
C VAL A 53 -5.79 14.87 -11.70
N GLN A 54 -5.98 13.81 -10.91
CA GLN A 54 -6.55 12.55 -11.40
C GLN A 54 -8.09 12.59 -11.58
N LYS A 55 -8.74 13.62 -11.01
CA LYS A 55 -10.21 13.75 -10.96
C LYS A 55 -10.85 12.48 -10.41
N ALA A 56 -10.34 12.01 -9.29
CA ALA A 56 -10.74 10.79 -8.61
C ALA A 56 -11.02 11.06 -7.12
N ILE A 57 -11.44 10.03 -6.39
CA ILE A 57 -11.80 10.13 -4.97
C ILE A 57 -10.75 9.37 -4.14
N PRO A 58 -10.19 9.96 -3.06
CA PRO A 58 -9.37 9.22 -2.11
C PRO A 58 -10.27 8.31 -1.28
N ALA A 59 -10.27 7.01 -1.57
CA ALA A 59 -11.23 6.07 -1.02
C ALA A 59 -11.14 5.84 0.51
N PRO A 60 -9.96 5.94 1.17
CA PRO A 60 -9.89 5.83 2.63
C PRO A 60 -10.66 6.93 3.35
N LEU A 61 -10.83 8.11 2.71
CA LEU A 61 -11.46 9.25 3.35
C LEU A 61 -12.93 8.95 3.68
N ASN A 62 -13.24 9.00 4.98
CA ASN A 62 -14.54 8.68 5.58
C ASN A 62 -14.96 7.19 5.47
N TYR A 63 -14.07 6.30 5.02
CA TYR A 63 -14.34 4.86 5.03
C TYR A 63 -14.42 4.36 6.48
N HIS A 64 -15.61 3.96 6.93
CA HIS A 64 -15.89 3.63 8.33
C HIS A 64 -15.42 4.71 9.34
N GLY A 65 -15.46 5.99 8.94
CA GLY A 65 -15.02 7.11 9.77
C GLY A 65 -13.51 7.35 9.78
N TYR A 66 -12.74 6.69 8.91
CA TYR A 66 -11.31 6.98 8.75
C TYR A 66 -11.10 8.43 8.26
N PRO A 67 -10.24 9.24 8.91
CA PRO A 67 -10.30 10.69 8.76
C PRO A 67 -9.37 11.27 7.67
N LYS A 68 -8.61 10.44 6.96
CA LYS A 68 -7.54 10.86 6.04
C LYS A 68 -7.65 10.17 4.68
N SER A 69 -6.90 10.67 3.71
CA SER A 69 -6.98 10.28 2.30
C SER A 69 -6.06 9.12 1.95
N ILE A 70 -4.98 8.94 2.71
CA ILE A 70 -4.03 7.82 2.63
C ILE A 70 -3.76 7.27 4.03
N CYS A 71 -3.13 6.09 4.11
CA CYS A 71 -2.53 5.63 5.36
C CYS A 71 -1.01 5.86 5.34
N THR A 72 -0.45 6.26 6.48
CA THR A 72 1.01 6.37 6.68
C THR A 72 1.42 5.58 7.91
N SER A 73 2.08 4.44 7.72
CA SER A 73 2.47 3.53 8.81
C SER A 73 3.98 3.55 8.99
N VAL A 74 4.44 4.21 10.06
CA VAL A 74 5.86 4.48 10.27
C VAL A 74 6.47 3.52 11.30
N ASN A 75 7.57 2.86 10.92
CA ASN A 75 8.35 1.90 11.71
C ASN A 75 7.53 0.70 12.23
N HIS A 76 7.10 0.74 13.49
CA HIS A 76 6.43 -0.38 14.17
C HIS A 76 4.93 -0.48 13.83
N GLN A 77 4.36 0.56 13.20
CA GLN A 77 2.97 0.55 12.79
C GLN A 77 2.81 -0.40 11.61
N VAL A 78 1.96 -1.42 11.77
CA VAL A 78 1.77 -2.48 10.78
C VAL A 78 1.05 -1.96 9.53
N CYS A 79 -0.13 -1.35 9.72
CA CYS A 79 -0.96 -0.78 8.67
C CYS A 79 -1.91 0.27 9.27
N HIS A 80 -2.66 0.97 8.41
CA HIS A 80 -3.72 1.93 8.77
C HIS A 80 -3.28 3.05 9.73
N GLY A 81 -1.99 3.40 9.76
CA GLY A 81 -1.53 4.58 10.49
C GLY A 81 -2.22 5.84 9.95
N ILE A 82 -2.81 6.64 10.84
CA ILE A 82 -3.51 7.89 10.49
C ILE A 82 -2.47 9.01 10.32
N PRO A 83 -2.38 9.65 9.13
CA PRO A 83 -1.61 10.88 8.95
C PRO A 83 -1.89 11.94 10.01
N GLY A 84 -0.85 12.64 10.46
CA GLY A 84 -0.97 13.64 11.53
C GLY A 84 0.35 14.36 11.80
N PRO A 85 0.59 14.88 13.02
CA PRO A 85 1.74 15.74 13.32
C PRO A 85 3.09 15.00 13.40
N ARG A 86 3.14 13.71 13.03
CA ARG A 86 4.39 12.93 13.09
C ARG A 86 5.34 13.39 12.00
N VAL A 87 6.44 14.00 12.41
CA VAL A 87 7.57 14.36 11.52
C VAL A 87 8.46 13.15 11.27
N LEU A 88 8.71 12.86 9.99
CA LEU A 88 9.61 11.79 9.54
C LEU A 88 11.07 12.15 9.79
N LYS A 89 11.88 11.19 10.21
CA LYS A 89 13.29 11.38 10.58
C LYS A 89 14.21 10.49 9.76
N GLU A 90 15.46 10.93 9.62
CA GLU A 90 16.52 10.09 9.04
C GLU A 90 16.53 8.70 9.71
N GLY A 91 16.53 7.65 8.89
CA GLY A 91 16.50 6.25 9.31
C GLY A 91 15.10 5.65 9.48
N ASP A 92 14.02 6.45 9.43
CA ASP A 92 12.65 5.92 9.44
C ASP A 92 12.35 5.12 8.16
N ILE A 93 11.47 4.13 8.30
CA ILE A 93 10.75 3.54 7.18
C ILE A 93 9.27 3.86 7.32
N VAL A 94 8.60 4.17 6.20
CA VAL A 94 7.19 4.50 6.17
C VAL A 94 6.50 3.76 5.03
N ASN A 95 5.48 2.97 5.35
CA ASN A 95 4.54 2.49 4.33
C ASN A 95 3.52 3.59 4.05
N ILE A 96 3.34 3.92 2.77
CA ILE A 96 2.25 4.76 2.30
C ILE A 96 1.29 3.86 1.53
N ASP A 97 0.04 3.85 1.97
CA ASP A 97 -1.04 3.04 1.42
C ASP A 97 -2.08 3.95 0.75
N VAL A 98 -2.39 3.67 -0.51
CA VAL A 98 -3.21 4.51 -1.38
C VAL A 98 -4.28 3.68 -2.04
N THR A 99 -5.53 4.11 -1.82
CA THR A 99 -6.68 3.62 -2.57
C THR A 99 -7.37 4.77 -3.31
N VAL A 100 -7.49 4.65 -4.63
CA VAL A 100 -8.17 5.61 -5.50
C VAL A 100 -9.47 5.01 -6.01
N LEU A 101 -10.56 5.76 -5.91
CA LEU A 101 -11.85 5.43 -6.52
C LEU A 101 -12.06 6.26 -7.79
N LYS A 102 -12.11 5.58 -8.94
CA LYS A 102 -12.34 6.17 -10.27
C LYS A 102 -13.46 5.43 -10.99
N ASP A 103 -14.47 6.17 -11.44
CA ASP A 103 -15.60 5.64 -12.24
C ASP A 103 -16.29 4.40 -11.62
N GLY A 104 -16.33 4.34 -10.29
CA GLY A 104 -16.92 3.23 -9.53
C GLY A 104 -15.97 2.07 -9.17
N TYR A 105 -14.69 2.14 -9.54
CA TYR A 105 -13.70 1.08 -9.30
C TYR A 105 -12.56 1.58 -8.42
N HIS A 106 -12.15 0.72 -7.48
CA HIS A 106 -11.03 0.97 -6.60
C HIS A 106 -9.74 0.44 -7.22
N GLY A 107 -8.68 1.23 -7.18
CA GLY A 107 -7.30 0.79 -7.34
C GLY A 107 -6.60 0.95 -6.00
N ASP A 108 -5.89 -0.08 -5.57
CA ASP A 108 -5.33 -0.17 -4.22
C ASP A 108 -3.89 -0.67 -4.26
N THR A 109 -2.97 0.07 -3.64
CA THR A 109 -1.55 -0.30 -3.59
C THR A 109 -0.79 0.48 -2.51
N SER A 110 0.28 -0.12 -2.01
CA SER A 110 1.17 0.52 -1.04
C SER A 110 2.64 0.24 -1.32
N LYS A 111 3.52 1.10 -0.80
CA LYS A 111 4.98 0.96 -0.89
C LYS A 111 5.63 1.41 0.41
N ILE A 112 6.69 0.69 0.82
CA ILE A 112 7.56 1.15 1.91
C ILE A 112 8.64 2.06 1.32
N PHE A 113 8.73 3.27 1.88
CA PHE A 113 9.76 4.26 1.59
C PHE A 113 10.76 4.34 2.74
N THR A 114 11.99 4.74 2.42
CA THR A 114 13.09 4.89 3.37
C THR A 114 13.46 6.37 3.48
N ILE A 115 13.58 6.88 4.70
CA ILE A 115 13.99 8.26 4.94
C ILE A 115 15.51 8.30 5.10
N GLY A 116 16.20 8.70 4.03
CA GLY A 116 17.64 8.64 3.96
C GLY A 116 18.14 7.20 4.11
N ASN A 117 19.08 6.96 5.02
CA ASN A 117 19.68 5.63 5.22
C ASN A 117 19.00 4.87 6.37
N PRO A 118 18.19 3.84 6.09
CA PRO A 118 17.59 3.02 7.14
C PRO A 118 18.63 2.07 7.76
N SER A 119 18.26 1.42 8.87
CA SER A 119 19.12 0.37 9.46
C SER A 119 19.23 -0.86 8.53
N VAL A 120 20.32 -1.63 8.65
CA VAL A 120 20.50 -2.91 7.93
C VAL A 120 19.31 -3.87 8.15
N LEU A 121 18.73 -3.88 9.36
CA LEU A 121 17.56 -4.69 9.65
C LEU A 121 16.33 -4.21 8.86
N ALA A 122 16.14 -2.91 8.76
CA ALA A 122 15.03 -2.31 8.01
C ALA A 122 15.18 -2.53 6.49
N GLU A 123 16.38 -2.39 5.92
CA GLU A 123 16.65 -2.73 4.52
C GLU A 123 16.31 -4.20 4.22
N ARG A 124 16.74 -5.09 5.12
CA ARG A 124 16.46 -6.52 5.02
C ARG A 124 14.97 -6.83 5.13
N LEU A 125 14.25 -6.16 6.03
CA LEU A 125 12.81 -6.28 6.18
C LEU A 125 12.10 -5.88 4.88
N ILE A 126 12.39 -4.68 4.35
CA ILE A 126 11.78 -4.17 3.12
C ILE A 126 11.98 -5.14 1.96
N ARG A 127 13.24 -5.59 1.76
CA ARG A 127 13.56 -6.52 0.68
C ARG A 127 12.79 -7.83 0.81
N VAL A 128 12.79 -8.45 2.00
CA VAL A 128 12.10 -9.73 2.21
C VAL A 128 10.58 -9.59 2.07
N THR A 129 9.98 -8.49 2.55
CA THR A 129 8.56 -8.20 2.34
C THR A 129 8.23 -8.09 0.86
N GLN A 130 9.07 -7.42 0.07
CA GLN A 130 8.88 -7.30 -1.39
C GLN A 130 9.07 -8.65 -2.11
N GLU A 131 10.05 -9.46 -1.70
CA GLU A 131 10.23 -10.83 -2.21
C GLU A 131 8.99 -11.69 -1.93
N CYS A 132 8.43 -11.63 -0.72
CA CYS A 132 7.17 -12.30 -0.37
C CYS A 132 6.02 -11.90 -1.30
N LEU A 133 5.84 -10.59 -1.53
CA LEU A 133 4.80 -10.07 -2.45
C LEU A 133 4.96 -10.67 -3.85
N TYR A 134 6.17 -10.64 -4.41
CA TYR A 134 6.40 -11.18 -5.76
C TYR A 134 6.28 -12.70 -5.85
N LEU A 135 6.64 -13.43 -4.79
CA LEU A 135 6.40 -14.88 -4.73
C LEU A 135 4.90 -15.17 -4.77
N GLY A 136 4.09 -14.43 -3.99
CA GLY A 136 2.64 -14.52 -4.02
C GLY A 136 2.07 -14.24 -5.41
N ILE A 137 2.46 -13.12 -6.03
CA ILE A 137 2.00 -12.73 -7.38
C ILE A 137 2.33 -13.81 -8.43
N LYS A 138 3.53 -14.39 -8.38
CA LYS A 138 3.96 -15.43 -9.35
C LYS A 138 3.12 -16.71 -9.28
N LEU A 139 2.46 -16.98 -8.15
CA LEU A 139 1.59 -18.14 -8.00
C LEU A 139 0.20 -17.91 -8.61
N VAL A 140 -0.24 -16.67 -8.78
CA VAL A 140 -1.62 -16.35 -9.19
C VAL A 140 -1.88 -16.83 -10.63
N LYS A 141 -2.69 -17.88 -10.76
CA LYS A 141 -3.22 -18.42 -12.02
C LYS A 141 -4.45 -19.29 -11.77
N PRO A 142 -5.28 -19.60 -12.79
CA PRO A 142 -6.41 -20.51 -12.63
C PRO A 142 -6.00 -21.86 -12.01
N GLY A 143 -6.78 -22.33 -11.03
CA GLY A 143 -6.57 -23.62 -10.35
C GLY A 143 -5.73 -23.58 -9.07
N VAL A 144 -5.20 -22.41 -8.68
CA VAL A 144 -4.49 -22.21 -7.40
C VAL A 144 -5.46 -21.80 -6.30
N TYR A 145 -5.18 -22.21 -5.05
CA TYR A 145 -5.96 -21.81 -3.88
C TYR A 145 -5.38 -20.54 -3.23
N PHE A 146 -6.23 -19.68 -2.66
CA PHE A 146 -5.75 -18.50 -1.92
C PHE A 146 -4.79 -18.85 -0.77
N GLY A 147 -4.99 -20.01 -0.13
CA GLY A 147 -4.09 -20.51 0.92
C GLY A 147 -2.67 -20.77 0.45
N ASP A 148 -2.46 -21.10 -0.83
CA ASP A 148 -1.13 -21.34 -1.40
C ASP A 148 -0.28 -20.06 -1.40
N ILE A 149 -0.92 -18.90 -1.59
CA ILE A 149 -0.27 -17.59 -1.55
C ILE A 149 0.24 -17.30 -0.13
N GLY A 150 -0.62 -17.50 0.87
CA GLY A 150 -0.26 -17.31 2.28
C GLY A 150 0.86 -18.26 2.73
N ALA A 151 0.80 -19.52 2.30
CA ALA A 151 1.84 -20.52 2.60
C ALA A 151 3.20 -20.12 2.04
N ALA A 152 3.26 -19.68 0.78
CA ALA A 152 4.50 -19.24 0.14
C ALA A 152 5.11 -17.99 0.80
N ILE A 153 4.26 -17.01 1.17
CA ILE A 153 4.68 -15.80 1.89
C ILE A 153 5.26 -16.18 3.27
N GLN A 154 4.54 -17.02 4.03
CA GLN A 154 4.97 -17.41 5.37
C GLN A 154 6.29 -18.19 5.35
N GLU A 155 6.42 -19.16 4.43
CA GLU A 155 7.65 -19.94 4.30
C GLU A 155 8.88 -19.04 4.03
N HIS A 156 8.75 -18.06 3.12
CA HIS A 156 9.86 -17.15 2.79
C HIS A 156 10.20 -16.18 3.92
N ALA A 157 9.18 -15.64 4.60
CA ALA A 157 9.37 -14.74 5.74
C ALA A 157 10.07 -15.46 6.90
N GLU A 158 9.62 -16.66 7.27
CA GLU A 158 10.17 -17.44 8.39
C GLU A 158 11.58 -17.96 8.12
N LYS A 159 11.88 -18.37 6.87
CA LYS A 159 13.26 -18.68 6.44
C LYS A 159 14.20 -17.49 6.63
N ASN A 160 13.68 -16.27 6.54
CA ASN A 160 14.37 -15.02 6.81
C ASN A 160 14.22 -14.52 8.25
N ARG A 161 13.72 -15.33 9.18
CA ARG A 161 13.56 -14.97 10.61
C ARG A 161 12.65 -13.75 10.83
N PHE A 162 11.66 -13.56 9.97
CA PHE A 162 10.55 -12.62 10.18
C PHE A 162 9.25 -13.38 10.41
N SER A 163 8.23 -12.69 10.90
CA SER A 163 6.87 -13.23 11.08
C SER A 163 5.89 -12.58 10.11
N VAL A 164 4.71 -13.20 9.96
CA VAL A 164 3.59 -12.68 9.16
C VAL A 164 2.45 -12.26 10.09
N VAL A 165 1.92 -11.06 9.88
CA VAL A 165 0.76 -10.53 10.59
C VAL A 165 -0.48 -11.34 10.21
N ARG A 166 -1.37 -11.64 11.17
CA ARG A 166 -2.51 -12.56 10.96
C ARG A 166 -3.87 -11.88 11.02
N GLU A 167 -3.90 -10.67 11.55
CA GLU A 167 -5.11 -9.88 11.82
C GLU A 167 -5.63 -9.16 10.57
N TYR A 168 -4.83 -9.06 9.51
CA TYR A 168 -5.16 -8.38 8.26
C TYR A 168 -4.93 -9.32 7.06
N CYS A 169 -5.76 -9.18 6.03
CA CYS A 169 -5.65 -9.91 4.77
C CYS A 169 -5.94 -8.99 3.58
N GLY A 170 -5.50 -9.40 2.39
CA GLY A 170 -5.94 -8.83 1.12
C GLY A 170 -7.11 -9.61 0.52
#